data_AF-A0A953TU64-F1
#
_entry.id   AF-A0A953TU64-F1
#
_cell.length_a   1.000
_cell.length_b   1.000
_cell.length_c   1.000
_cell.angle_alpha   90.00
_cell.angle_beta   90.00
_cell.angle_gamma   90.00
#
_symmetry.space_group_name_H-M   'P 1'
#
loop_
_entity.id
_entity.type
_entity.pdbx_description
1 polymer ?
#
loop_
_entity_poly.entity_id
_entity_poly.type
_entity_poly.pdbx_seq_one_letter_code
_entity_poly.pdbx_strand_id
1 'polypeptide(L)' 'MMSLVRLLGFTTLACGCVLGRYREVATSREVTYVEEKGQTCGSHGHRRNHTVAIERLAVAAPVALTRKAS' A
#
# COMPACT_ATOMS: atom_id res chain seq x y z
N MET A 1 -4.62 -19.93 14.70
CA MET A 1 -5.06 -18.59 15.12
C MET A 1 -5.12 -17.71 13.88
N MET A 2 -6.31 -17.46 13.33
CA MET A 2 -6.47 -16.60 12.14
C MET A 2 -6.65 -15.15 12.60
N SER A 3 -5.87 -14.24 12.03
CA SER A 3 -6.04 -12.80 12.26
C SER A 3 -7.12 -12.27 11.33
N LEU A 4 -8.10 -11.55 11.89
CA LEU A 4 -9.15 -10.89 11.12
C LEU A 4 -8.62 -9.51 10.71
N VAL A 5 -8.53 -9.28 9.41
CA VAL A 5 -7.97 -8.06 8.83
C VAL A 5 -9.03 -7.34 8.01
N ARG A 6 -8.98 -6.00 8.04
CA ARG A 6 -9.75 -5.12 7.17
C ARG A 6 -8.82 -4.51 6.13
N LEU A 7 -9.17 -4.64 4.86
CA LEU A 7 -8.51 -3.92 3.78
C LEU A 7 -8.82 -2.42 3.89
N LEU A 8 -7.77 -1.61 3.89
CA LEU A 8 -7.84 -0.15 3.93
C LEU A 8 -7.70 0.48 2.54
N GLY A 9 -6.97 -0.17 1.63
CA GLY A 9 -6.82 0.28 0.26
C GLY A 9 -5.59 -0.31 -0.41
N PHE A 10 -5.37 0.10 -1.66
CA PHE A 10 -4.23 -0.30 -2.47
C PHE A 10 -3.41 0.92 -2.90
N THR A 11 -2.13 0.72 -3.16
CA THR A 11 -1.25 1.76 -3.71
C THR A 11 -0.28 1.14 -4.69
N THR A 12 -0.23 1.69 -5.90
CA THR A 12 0.73 1.25 -6.92
C THR A 12 2.00 2.09 -6.81
N LEU A 13 3.15 1.43 -6.72
CA LEU A 13 4.46 2.07 -6.71
C LEU A 13 4.89 2.46 -8.13
N ALA A 14 5.82 3.42 -8.23
CA ALA A 14 6.39 3.83 -9.52
C ALA A 14 7.07 2.69 -10.30
N CYS A 15 7.53 1.65 -9.61
CA CYS A 15 8.09 0.44 -10.22
C CYS A 15 7.03 -0.57 -10.71
N GLY A 16 5.74 -0.26 -10.59
CA GLY A 16 4.63 -1.10 -11.02
C GLY A 16 4.17 -2.15 -10.00
N CYS A 17 4.76 -2.21 -8.80
CA CYS A 17 4.28 -3.11 -7.75
C CYS A 17 3.00 -2.58 -7.10
N VAL A 18 2.08 -3.47 -6.76
CA VAL A 18 0.86 -3.14 -6.03
C VAL A 18 1.05 -3.49 -4.56
N LEU A 19 0.82 -2.51 -3.68
CA LEU A 19 0.78 -2.69 -2.24
C LEU A 19 -0.67 -2.73 -1.75
N GLY A 20 -0.98 -3.62 -0.82
CA GLY A 20 -2.24 -3.70 -0.09
C GLY A 20 -2.04 -3.28 1.35
N ARG A 21 -2.85 -2.33 1.83
CA ARG A 21 -2.80 -1.82 3.22
C ARG A 21 -3.94 -2.45 4.01
N TYR A 22 -3.60 -3.08 5.12
CA TYR A 22 -4.51 -3.82 5.98
C TYR A 22 -4.45 -3.32 7.41
N ARG A 23 -5.56 -3.43 8.13
CA ARG A 23 -5.64 -3.21 9.56
C ARG A 23 -6.11 -4.47 10.26
N GLU A 24 -5.32 -4.96 11.19
CA GLU A 24 -5.73 -6.02 12.10
C GLU A 24 -6.83 -5.48 13.03
N VAL A 25 -7.96 -6.18 13.11
CA VAL A 25 -9.14 -5.70 13.86
C VAL A 25 -8.89 -5.75 15.37
N ALA A 26 -8.24 -6.80 15.85
CA ALA A 26 -8.02 -7.00 17.29
C ALA A 26 -6.98 -6.05 17.88
N THR A 27 -5.91 -5.76 17.15
CA THR A 27 -4.76 -4.97 17.63
C THR A 27 -4.77 -3.54 17.09
N SER A 28 -5.65 -3.23 16.13
CA SER A 28 -5.60 -2.00 15.33
C SER A 28 -4.26 -1.76 14.62
N ARG A 29 -3.41 -2.78 14.53
CA ARG A 29 -2.12 -2.69 13.85
C ARG A 29 -2.34 -2.58 12.35
N GLU A 30 -1.65 -1.64 11.71
CA GLU A 30 -1.63 -1.55 10.26
C GLU A 30 -0.42 -2.29 9.69
N VAL A 31 -0.67 -3.04 8.62
CA VAL A 31 0.35 -3.80 7.91
C VAL A 31 0.16 -3.59 6.42
N THR A 32 1.26 -3.43 5.68
CA THR A 32 1.22 -3.29 4.23
C THR A 32 2.01 -4.41 3.60
N TYR A 33 1.40 -5.06 2.61
CA TYR A 33 2.00 -6.16 1.86
C TYR A 33 2.12 -5.80 0.40
N VAL A 34 3.05 -6.42 -0.30
CA VAL A 34 3.07 -6.42 -1.76
C VAL A 34 2.04 -7.44 -2.25
N GLU A 35 0.96 -6.98 -2.86
CA GLU A 35 -0.03 -7.85 -3.50
C GLU A 35 0.50 -8.41 -4.82
N GLU A 36 1.19 -7.58 -5.58
CA GLU A 36 1.70 -7.91 -6.90
C GLU A 36 3.06 -7.25 -7.14
N LYS A 37 4.00 -8.04 -7.67
CA LYS A 37 5.31 -7.54 -8.10
C LYS A 37 5.21 -7.08 -9.55
N GLY A 38 5.55 -5.82 -9.80
CA GLY A 38 5.62 -5.27 -11.15
C GLY A 38 6.65 -6.00 -12.01
N GLN A 39 6.34 -6.19 -13.30
CA GLN A 39 7.16 -6.96 -14.24
C GLN A 39 8.59 -6.41 -14.39
N THR A 40 8.75 -5.10 -14.29
CA THR A 40 10.04 -4.41 -14.41
C THR A 40 10.72 -4.17 -13.07
N CYS A 41 10.13 -4.61 -11.95
CA CYS A 41 10.66 -4.33 -10.63
C CYS A 41 11.83 -5.26 -10.27
N GLY A 42 13.05 -4.71 -10.25
CA GLY A 42 14.25 -5.42 -9.78
C GLY A 42 14.40 -5.51 -8.26
N SER A 43 13.56 -4.82 -7.47
CA SER A 43 13.70 -4.80 -6.01
C SER A 43 13.41 -6.18 -5.40
N HIS A 44 14.33 -6.64 -4.55
CA HIS A 44 14.13 -7.84 -3.73
C HIS A 44 13.07 -7.62 -2.66
N GLY A 45 12.94 -6.39 -2.16
CA GLY A 45 11.95 -6.03 -1.13
C GLY A 45 10.51 -6.00 -1.63
N HIS A 46 10.27 -5.95 -2.95
CA HIS A 46 8.93 -5.95 -3.52
C HIS A 46 8.45 -7.35 -3.95
N ARG A 47 8.84 -8.40 -3.22
CA ARG A 47 8.31 -9.74 -3.46
C ARG A 47 6.87 -9.81 -2.99
N ARG A 48 6.00 -10.50 -3.76
CA ARG A 48 4.61 -10.76 -3.36
C ARG A 48 4.53 -11.37 -1.95
N ASN A 49 3.56 -10.91 -1.16
CA ASN A 49 3.34 -11.20 0.26
C ASN A 49 4.45 -10.74 1.21
N HIS A 50 5.42 -9.96 0.74
CA HIS A 50 6.42 -9.35 1.62
C HIS A 50 5.83 -8.12 2.32
N THR A 51 6.09 -7.98 3.61
CA THR A 51 5.71 -6.80 4.38
C THR A 51 6.62 -5.64 4.01
N VAL A 52 6.02 -4.50 3.68
CA VAL A 52 6.75 -3.24 3.49
C VAL A 52 6.55 -2.42 4.76
N ALA A 53 7.64 -2.04 5.41
CA ALA A 53 7.57 -1.09 6.50
C ALA A 53 7.11 0.26 5.91
N ILE A 54 5.91 0.70 6.27
CA ILE A 54 5.53 2.09 6.09
C ILE A 54 6.26 2.86 7.19
N GLU A 55 7.53 3.14 6.96
CA GLU A 55 8.16 4.29 7.59
C GLU A 55 7.31 5.48 7.16
N ARG A 56 6.68 6.18 8.11
CA ARG A 56 5.62 7.18 7.94
C ARG A 56 5.91 8.16 6.80
N LEU A 57 5.71 7.76 5.56
CA LEU A 57 5.67 8.64 4.43
C LEU A 57 4.31 9.30 4.58
N ALA A 58 4.33 10.51 5.15
CA ALA A 58 3.18 11.38 5.23
C ALA A 58 2.38 11.20 3.94
N VAL A 59 1.17 10.65 4.09
CA VAL A 59 0.24 10.44 2.99
C VAL A 59 0.11 11.80 2.33
N ALA A 60 0.79 11.98 1.20
CA ALA A 60 0.51 13.07 0.30
C ALA A 60 -0.92 12.79 -0.16
N ALA A 61 -1.86 13.48 0.48
CA ALA A 61 -3.25 13.46 0.09
C ALA A 61 -3.31 13.71 -1.42
N PRO A 62 -4.15 12.98 -2.18
CA PRO A 62 -4.34 13.30 -3.58
C PRO A 62 -4.85 14.74 -3.63
N VAL A 63 -4.00 15.66 -4.09
CA VAL A 63 -4.38 17.03 -4.41
C VAL A 63 -5.38 16.90 -5.55
N ALA A 64 -6.67 16.91 -5.22
CA ALA A 64 -7.75 17.04 -6.17
C ALA A 64 -7.67 18.44 -6.78
N LEU A 65 -6.92 18.57 -7.87
CA LEU A 65 -6.83 19.80 -8.63
C LEU A 65 -8.16 19.98 -9.39
N THR A 66 -9.12 20.66 -8.76
CA THR A 66 -10.32 21.14 -9.45
C THR A 66 -9.95 22.42 -10.22
N ARG A 67 -9.69 22.28 -11.52
CA ARG A 67 -9.68 23.45 -12.42
C ARG A 67 -11.12 23.79 -12.78
N LYS A 68 -11.66 24.86 -12.18
CA LYS A 68 -12.83 25.56 -12.70
C LYS A 68 -12.39 26.41 -13.90
N ALA A 69 -12.98 26.15 -15.06
CA ALA A 69 -12.88 27.03 -16.22
C ALA A 69 -13.91 28.17 -16.08
N SER A 70 -13.48 29.39 -16.36
CA SER A 70 -14.34 30.55 -16.65
C SER A 70 -13.81 31.25 -17.88
#